data_AF-A0A1N7BCN5-F1
#
_entry.id   AF-A0A1N7BCN5-F1
#
_cell.length_a   1.000
_cell.length_b   1.000
_cell.length_c   1.000
_cell.angle_alpha   90.00
_cell.angle_beta   90.00
_cell.angle_gamma   90.00
#
_symmetry.space_group_name_H-M   'P 1'
#
loop_
_entity.id
_entity.type
_entity.pdbx_description
1 polymer ?
#
loop_
_entity_poly.entity_id
_entity_poly.type
_entity_poly.pdbx_seq_one_letter_code
_entity_poly.pdbx_strand_id
1 'polypeptide(L)'
;MTRSSSVVIVLVTVALLTSGCTAPTEPTVPAAPTTAASASPDGGSQALPPTIVSPGQLEGTDVAVVIGTALVIAVDDGTEDQWRGSTADVTIAEFSAGGSDEGATFRPGFIARKIGTTTATLTAPDGTVRAFTIAVVAP
;
A
#
# COMPACT_ATOMS: atom_id res chain seq x y z
N MET A 1 2.40 -21.52 48.13
CA MET A 1 1.24 -20.88 48.76
C MET A 1 0.02 -21.22 47.91
N THR A 2 -0.95 -21.86 48.54
CA THR A 2 -2.14 -22.47 47.92
C THR A 2 -3.33 -21.51 48.03
N ARG A 3 -4.33 -21.69 47.14
CA ARG A 3 -5.74 -21.21 47.21
C ARG A 3 -6.00 -19.82 46.60
N SER A 4 -7.12 -19.52 45.95
CA SER A 4 -8.30 -20.27 45.49
C SER A 4 -9.19 -19.31 44.68
N SER A 5 -9.92 -19.89 43.71
CA SER A 5 -11.11 -19.48 42.95
C SER A 5 -11.88 -18.18 43.25
N SER A 6 -12.46 -17.58 42.21
CA SER A 6 -13.93 -17.61 41.99
C SER A 6 -14.35 -17.19 40.57
N VAL A 7 -15.40 -17.86 40.10
CA VAL A 7 -16.03 -17.90 38.78
C VAL A 7 -17.19 -16.91 38.71
N VAL A 8 -17.45 -16.29 37.55
CA VAL A 8 -18.83 -15.91 37.14
C VAL A 8 -19.02 -16.20 35.64
N ILE A 9 -19.98 -17.08 35.38
CA ILE A 9 -20.52 -17.47 34.07
C ILE A 9 -21.69 -16.54 33.75
N VAL A 10 -21.77 -16.02 32.53
CA VAL A 10 -23.03 -15.51 31.96
C VAL A 10 -23.20 -16.09 30.56
N LEU A 11 -24.11 -17.06 30.47
CA LEU A 11 -24.72 -17.58 29.24
C LEU A 11 -25.81 -16.60 28.80
N VAL A 12 -25.73 -16.11 27.57
CA VAL A 12 -26.88 -15.50 26.88
C VAL A 12 -27.00 -16.16 25.51
N THR A 13 -27.96 -17.07 25.41
CA THR A 13 -28.43 -17.67 24.17
C THR A 13 -29.45 -16.74 23.51
N VAL A 14 -29.14 -16.24 22.31
CA VAL A 14 -30.12 -15.52 21.48
C VAL A 14 -30.38 -16.33 20.21
N ALA A 15 -31.67 -16.49 19.95
CA ALA A 15 -32.30 -17.42 19.03
C ALA A 15 -32.15 -17.06 17.54
N LEU A 16 -32.22 -18.11 16.71
CA LEU A 16 -32.27 -18.10 15.25
C LEU A 16 -33.48 -17.30 14.72
N LEU A 17 -33.24 -16.50 13.68
CA LEU A 17 -34.24 -16.16 12.67
C LEU A 17 -33.63 -16.36 11.28
N THR A 18 -34.09 -17.42 10.61
CA THR A 18 -33.90 -17.69 9.19
C THR A 18 -34.74 -16.71 8.37
N SER A 19 -34.12 -15.96 7.48
CA SER A 19 -34.83 -15.23 6.42
C SER A 19 -34.14 -15.48 5.09
N GLY A 20 -34.72 -16.38 4.30
CA GLY A 20 -34.33 -16.59 2.91
C GLY A 20 -34.88 -15.47 2.03
N CYS A 21 -34.00 -14.68 1.43
CA CYS A 21 -34.38 -13.77 0.36
C CYS A 21 -34.39 -14.53 -0.97
N THR A 22 -35.61 -14.80 -1.43
CA THR A 22 -35.93 -15.20 -2.81
C THR A 22 -35.53 -14.09 -3.78
N ALA A 23 -34.95 -14.47 -4.92
CA ALA A 23 -34.56 -13.54 -5.99
C ALA A 23 -35.81 -12.92 -6.65
N PRO A 24 -35.80 -11.62 -7.01
CA PRO A 24 -36.82 -11.06 -7.88
C PRO A 24 -36.49 -11.43 -9.34
N THR A 25 -37.40 -12.16 -9.98
CA THR A 25 -37.48 -12.25 -11.44
C THR A 25 -37.86 -10.88 -11.99
N GLU A 26 -36.95 -10.26 -12.74
CA GLU A 26 -37.16 -8.95 -13.36
C GLU A 26 -38.00 -9.09 -14.65
N PRO A 27 -38.99 -8.21 -14.88
CA PRO A 27 -39.90 -8.30 -16.02
C PRO A 27 -39.24 -7.86 -17.34
N THR A 28 -39.51 -8.62 -18.40
CA THR A 28 -39.26 -8.23 -19.80
C THR A 28 -40.01 -6.94 -20.15
N VAL A 29 -39.27 -5.87 -20.50
CA VAL A 29 -39.81 -4.67 -21.18
C VAL A 29 -38.84 -4.23 -22.30
N PRO A 30 -39.34 -3.79 -23.47
CA PRO A 30 -38.59 -3.76 -24.74
C PRO A 30 -37.62 -2.59 -24.87
N ALA A 31 -36.63 -2.79 -25.75
CA ALA A 31 -35.61 -1.84 -26.14
C ALA A 31 -36.15 -0.47 -26.57
N ALA A 32 -35.59 0.59 -25.96
CA ALA A 32 -35.60 1.95 -26.50
C ALA A 32 -34.14 2.34 -26.81
N PRO A 33 -33.84 2.96 -27.97
CA PRO A 33 -32.49 3.36 -28.31
C PRO A 33 -32.18 4.66 -27.58
N THR A 34 -31.61 4.57 -26.37
CA THR A 34 -30.92 5.71 -25.76
C THR A 34 -29.57 5.88 -26.46
N THR A 35 -29.47 6.96 -27.23
CA THR A 35 -28.22 7.56 -27.69
C THR A 35 -27.17 7.46 -26.58
N ALA A 36 -26.17 6.63 -26.77
CA ALA A 36 -25.01 6.58 -25.90
C ALA A 36 -24.32 7.94 -26.02
N ALA A 37 -24.53 8.79 -25.01
CA ALA A 37 -23.63 9.91 -24.77
C ALA A 37 -22.27 9.28 -24.47
N SER A 38 -21.37 9.31 -25.46
CA SER A 38 -19.96 9.02 -25.25
C SER A 38 -19.45 10.04 -24.24
N ALA A 39 -19.39 9.66 -22.98
CA ALA A 39 -18.59 10.35 -21.99
C ALA A 39 -17.14 10.18 -22.43
N SER A 40 -16.59 11.20 -23.10
CA SER A 40 -15.15 11.32 -23.27
C SER A 40 -14.54 11.37 -21.86
N PRO A 41 -13.55 10.53 -21.52
CA PRO A 41 -12.86 10.69 -20.25
C PRO A 41 -12.20 12.07 -20.29
N ASP A 42 -12.67 12.96 -19.43
CA ASP A 42 -12.01 14.23 -19.18
C ASP A 42 -10.54 13.93 -18.88
N GLY A 43 -9.63 14.53 -19.65
CA GLY A 43 -8.18 14.41 -19.51
C GLY A 43 -7.65 15.09 -18.25
N GLY A 44 -8.31 14.88 -17.11
CA GLY A 44 -7.77 15.21 -15.81
C GLY A 44 -6.47 14.44 -15.61
N SER A 45 -5.43 15.14 -15.17
CA SER A 45 -4.12 14.57 -14.87
C SER A 45 -4.26 13.56 -13.73
N GLN A 46 -4.56 12.31 -14.07
CA GLN A 46 -4.67 11.22 -13.11
C GLN A 46 -3.30 11.02 -12.46
N ALA A 47 -3.26 11.03 -11.13
CA ALA A 47 -2.05 10.72 -10.39
C ALA A 47 -1.60 9.29 -10.73
N LEU A 48 -0.32 9.13 -11.07
CA LEU A 48 0.26 7.82 -11.32
C LEU A 48 0.43 7.07 -10.00
N PRO A 49 0.16 5.75 -9.98
CA PRO A 49 0.37 4.95 -8.79
C PRO A 49 1.87 4.86 -8.44
N PRO A 50 2.21 4.68 -7.16
CA PRO A 50 3.59 4.39 -6.77
C PRO A 50 4.02 2.98 -7.19
N THR A 51 5.33 2.79 -7.32
CA THR A 51 5.93 1.45 -7.42
C THR A 51 5.98 0.85 -6.02
N ILE A 52 5.37 -0.32 -5.79
CA ILE A 52 5.36 -1.00 -4.49
C ILE A 52 6.20 -2.27 -4.58
N VAL A 53 7.14 -2.46 -3.64
CA VAL A 53 7.99 -3.66 -3.56
C VAL A 53 8.16 -4.14 -2.13
N SER A 54 8.36 -5.43 -1.93
CA SER A 54 8.72 -5.99 -0.62
C SER A 54 10.24 -5.92 -0.40
N PRO A 55 10.73 -5.79 0.85
CA PRO A 55 12.17 -5.76 1.14
C PRO A 55 12.95 -6.92 0.53
N GLY A 56 12.38 -8.14 0.55
CA GLY A 56 13.03 -9.34 0.00
C GLY A 56 13.27 -9.32 -1.51
N GLN A 57 12.63 -8.41 -2.25
CA GLN A 57 12.75 -8.27 -3.70
C GLN A 57 13.82 -7.25 -4.12
N LEU A 58 14.42 -6.52 -3.18
CA LEU A 58 15.33 -5.42 -3.52
C LEU A 58 16.74 -5.88 -3.84
N GLU A 59 17.25 -6.89 -3.14
CA GLU A 59 18.68 -7.21 -3.18
C GLU A 59 19.21 -7.47 -4.60
N GLY A 60 20.18 -6.65 -5.02
CA GLY A 60 20.80 -6.75 -6.33
C GLY A 60 19.90 -6.41 -7.51
N THR A 61 18.75 -5.79 -7.29
CA THR A 61 17.79 -5.45 -8.35
C THR A 61 17.88 -4.00 -8.81
N ASP A 62 17.45 -3.77 -10.05
CA ASP A 62 17.23 -2.43 -10.60
C ASP A 62 15.72 -2.14 -10.61
N VAL A 63 15.29 -1.18 -9.79
CA VAL A 63 13.88 -0.81 -9.64
C VAL A 63 13.58 0.46 -10.43
N ALA A 64 12.67 0.37 -11.38
CA ALA A 64 12.18 1.53 -12.13
C ALA A 64 11.11 2.29 -11.33
N VAL A 65 11.28 3.60 -11.21
CA VAL A 65 10.36 4.51 -10.51
C VAL A 65 10.05 5.69 -11.41
N VAL A 66 8.78 5.99 -11.59
CA VAL A 66 8.38 7.13 -12.43
C VAL A 66 8.60 8.43 -11.66
N ILE A 67 9.19 9.44 -12.32
CA ILE A 67 9.38 10.78 -11.74
C ILE A 67 8.04 11.36 -11.26
N GLY A 68 8.03 11.96 -10.07
CA GLY A 68 6.80 12.45 -9.43
C GLY A 68 5.99 11.38 -8.68
N THR A 69 6.44 10.12 -8.70
CA THR A 69 5.92 9.04 -7.84
C THR A 69 6.97 8.66 -6.77
N ALA A 70 6.71 7.56 -6.06
CA ALA A 70 7.64 7.02 -5.08
C ALA A 70 7.79 5.50 -5.24
N LEU A 71 8.93 4.99 -4.80
CA LEU A 71 9.09 3.59 -4.44
C LEU A 71 8.62 3.40 -3.01
N VAL A 72 7.58 2.60 -2.80
CA VAL A 72 7.04 2.28 -1.48
C VAL A 72 7.48 0.87 -1.09
N ILE A 73 8.00 0.73 0.12
CA ILE A 73 8.42 -0.55 0.66
C ILE A 73 7.27 -1.14 1.50
N ALA A 74 6.77 -2.29 1.07
CA ALA A 74 5.74 -3.04 1.77
C ALA A 74 6.35 -3.78 2.97
N VAL A 75 6.34 -3.11 4.12
CA VAL A 75 6.80 -3.63 5.42
C VAL A 75 5.62 -4.08 6.27
N ASP A 76 5.89 -4.75 7.39
CA ASP A 76 4.86 -5.12 8.35
C ASP A 76 4.31 -3.89 9.08
N ASP A 77 3.01 -3.89 9.38
CA ASP A 77 2.36 -2.80 10.12
C ASP A 77 3.01 -2.60 11.49
N GLY A 78 3.22 -1.34 11.87
CA GLY A 78 3.84 -0.96 13.15
C GLY A 78 5.37 -1.06 13.16
N THR A 79 5.99 -1.33 12.01
CA THR A 79 7.46 -1.36 11.85
C THR A 79 7.99 -0.21 11.01
N GLU A 80 7.12 0.65 10.46
CA GLU A 80 7.45 1.62 9.42
C GLU A 80 8.66 2.50 9.81
N ASP A 81 8.60 3.11 11.00
CA ASP A 81 9.59 4.05 11.53
C ASP A 81 10.91 3.39 11.96
N GLN A 82 11.01 2.06 11.89
CA GLN A 82 12.21 1.30 12.26
C GLN A 82 13.13 1.05 11.06
N TRP A 83 12.64 1.26 9.84
CA TRP A 83 13.43 1.10 8.63
C TRP A 83 14.34 2.30 8.40
N ARG A 84 15.52 2.05 7.85
CA ARG A 84 16.45 3.11 7.42
C ARG A 84 16.81 2.89 5.97
N GLY A 85 17.15 3.96 5.27
CA GLY A 85 17.62 3.87 3.91
C GLY A 85 18.46 5.06 3.52
N SER A 86 19.22 4.89 2.45
CA SER A 86 20.08 5.93 1.90
C SER A 86 20.20 5.74 0.39
N THR A 87 20.59 6.81 -0.28
CA THR A 87 20.96 6.79 -1.70
C THR A 87 22.34 7.42 -1.87
N ALA A 88 23.07 6.98 -2.88
CA ALA A 88 24.35 7.58 -3.24
C ALA A 88 24.19 9.01 -3.77
N ASP A 89 23.02 9.32 -4.34
CA ASP A 89 22.64 10.64 -4.83
C ASP A 89 21.20 10.97 -4.41
N VAL A 90 21.08 11.77 -3.35
CA VAL A 90 19.79 12.24 -2.81
C VAL A 90 19.04 13.17 -3.75
N THR A 91 19.71 13.74 -4.77
CA THR A 91 19.07 14.58 -5.78
C THR A 91 18.30 13.77 -6.82
N ILE A 92 18.58 12.47 -6.94
CA ILE A 92 17.88 11.53 -7.82
C ILE A 92 16.72 10.86 -7.07
N ALA A 93 17.00 10.28 -5.90
CA ALA A 93 15.99 9.68 -5.05
C ALA A 93 16.33 9.87 -3.57
N GLU A 94 15.34 10.13 -2.73
CA GLU A 94 15.53 10.43 -1.32
C GLU A 94 14.73 9.46 -0.45
N PHE A 95 15.37 8.91 0.58
CA PHE A 95 14.70 8.01 1.51
C PHE A 95 13.71 8.75 2.43
N SER A 96 12.55 8.15 2.65
CA SER A 96 11.56 8.54 3.66
C SER A 96 11.29 7.36 4.58
N ALA A 97 11.46 7.56 5.89
CA ALA A 97 11.33 6.51 6.89
C ALA A 97 9.88 6.06 7.14
N GLY A 98 8.88 6.78 6.62
CA GLY A 98 7.49 6.52 6.97
C GLY A 98 7.21 6.77 8.46
N GLY A 99 6.21 6.09 9.01
CA GLY A 99 5.75 6.22 10.39
C GLY A 99 4.27 6.58 10.50
N SER A 100 3.79 6.81 11.71
CA SER A 100 2.42 7.26 11.94
C SER A 100 2.39 8.75 12.27
N ASP A 101 1.49 9.49 11.62
CA ASP A 101 1.26 10.91 11.87
C ASP A 101 -0.22 11.25 11.72
N GLU A 102 -0.78 11.98 12.67
CA GLU A 102 -2.21 12.38 12.73
C GLU A 102 -3.23 11.23 12.48
N GLY A 103 -2.88 9.99 12.83
CA GLY A 103 -3.73 8.81 12.62
C GLY A 103 -3.64 8.18 11.23
N ALA A 104 -2.77 8.70 10.36
CA ALA A 104 -2.37 8.06 9.11
C ALA A 104 -1.06 7.28 9.29
N THR A 105 -0.93 6.17 8.57
CA THR A 105 0.30 5.37 8.52
C THR A 105 0.96 5.53 7.15
N PHE A 106 2.22 5.96 7.17
CA PHE A 106 3.06 6.13 6.00
C PHE A 106 4.09 5.01 5.95
N ARG A 107 4.14 4.30 4.82
CA ARG A 107 5.16 3.27 4.60
C ARG A 107 6.52 3.90 4.27
N PRO A 108 7.63 3.27 4.66
CA PRO A 108 8.96 3.72 4.25
C PRO A 108 9.12 3.58 2.73
N GLY A 109 10.02 4.38 2.15
CA GLY A 109 10.16 4.43 0.71
C GLY A 109 11.25 5.38 0.22
N PHE A 110 11.30 5.54 -1.10
CA PHE A 110 12.20 6.46 -1.79
C PHE A 110 11.38 7.37 -2.72
N ILE A 111 11.47 8.67 -2.49
CA ILE A 111 10.78 9.69 -3.28
C ILE A 111 11.63 9.96 -4.52
N ALA A 112 11.03 9.87 -5.72
CA ALA A 112 11.72 10.18 -6.97
C ALA A 112 11.85 11.69 -7.16
N ARG A 113 13.08 12.21 -7.18
CA ARG A 113 13.39 13.65 -7.23
C ARG A 113 13.83 14.12 -8.62
N LYS A 114 14.58 13.30 -9.35
CA LYS A 114 15.13 13.65 -10.66
C LYS A 114 15.37 12.40 -11.51
N ILE A 115 15.13 12.49 -12.81
CA ILE A 115 15.46 11.42 -13.78
C ILE A 115 16.95 11.11 -13.72
N GLY A 116 17.28 9.82 -13.62
CA GLY A 116 18.64 9.33 -13.46
C GLY A 116 18.67 8.01 -12.68
N THR A 117 19.87 7.55 -12.37
CA THR A 117 20.10 6.29 -11.67
C THR A 117 20.93 6.53 -10.42
N THR A 118 20.56 5.91 -9.30
CA THR A 118 21.32 6.00 -8.05
C THR A 118 21.32 4.65 -7.32
N THR A 119 22.44 4.30 -6.68
CA THR A 119 22.49 3.15 -5.77
C THR A 119 21.77 3.51 -4.48
N ALA A 120 21.02 2.57 -3.93
CA ALA A 120 20.27 2.72 -2.70
C ALA A 120 20.57 1.57 -1.74
N THR A 121 20.40 1.84 -0.45
CA THR A 121 20.39 0.81 0.59
C THR A 121 19.12 0.90 1.41
N LEU A 122 18.60 -0.26 1.82
CA LEU A 122 17.52 -0.38 2.78
C LEU A 122 18.00 -1.27 3.93
N THR A 123 17.90 -0.78 5.16
CA THR A 123 18.29 -1.49 6.38
C THR A 123 17.05 -1.84 7.18
N ALA A 124 16.88 -3.13 7.43
CA ALA A 124 15.82 -3.67 8.27
C ALA A 124 16.10 -3.44 9.77
N PRO A 125 15.07 -3.55 10.64
CA PRO A 125 15.24 -3.35 12.09
C PRO A 125 16.24 -4.30 12.75
N ASP A 126 16.46 -5.48 12.17
CA ASP A 126 17.45 -6.47 12.61
C ASP A 126 18.89 -6.17 12.16
N GLY A 127 19.09 -5.06 11.42
CA GLY A 127 20.38 -4.66 10.86
C GLY A 127 20.70 -5.28 9.50
N THR A 128 19.83 -6.12 8.93
CA THR A 128 20.02 -6.65 7.57
C THR A 128 19.99 -5.50 6.56
N VAL A 129 21.09 -5.32 5.83
CA VAL A 129 21.22 -4.31 4.77
C VAL A 129 20.96 -4.95 3.42
N ARG A 130 20.19 -4.26 2.59
CA ARG A 130 19.94 -4.63 1.19
C ARG A 130 20.39 -3.54 0.26
N ALA A 131 21.20 -3.89 -0.75
CA ALA A 131 21.70 -2.96 -1.74
C ALA A 131 21.00 -3.17 -3.09
N PHE A 132 20.62 -2.07 -3.74
CA PHE A 132 19.87 -2.10 -5.00
C PHE A 132 20.06 -0.80 -5.77
N THR A 133 19.52 -0.74 -6.99
CA THR A 133 19.57 0.46 -7.82
C THR A 133 18.17 1.02 -8.02
N ILE A 134 18.03 2.34 -7.94
CA ILE A 134 16.81 3.05 -8.33
C ILE A 134 17.08 3.74 -9.66
N ALA A 135 16.27 3.41 -10.67
CA ALA A 135 16.23 4.11 -11.96
C ALA A 135 14.98 4.97 -12.02
N VAL A 136 15.15 6.29 -11.95
CA VAL A 136 14.05 7.25 -12.09
C VAL A 136 13.85 7.57 -13.56
N VAL A 137 12.64 7.28 -14.07
CA VAL A 137 12.29 7.38 -15.49
C VAL A 137 11.13 8.34 -15.73
N ALA A 138 10.96 8.76 -16.98
CA ALA A 138 9.78 9.52 -17.42
C ALA A 138 8.50 8.64 -17.37
N PRO A 139 7.32 9.25 -17.18
CA PRO A 139 6.03 8.55 -17.24
C PRO A 139 5.70 7.99 -18.63
#